data_AF-A0A140E6P0-F1
#
_entry.id   AF-A0A140E6P0-F1
#
_cell.length_a   1.000
_cell.length_b   1.000
_cell.length_c   1.000
_cell.angle_alpha   90.00
_cell.angle_beta   90.00
_cell.angle_gamma   90.00
#
_symmetry.space_group_name_H-M   'P 1'
#
loop_
_entity.id
_entity.type
_entity.pdbx_description
1 polymer ?
#
loop_
_entity_poly.entity_id
_entity_poly.type
_entity_poly.pdbx_seq_one_letter_code
_entity_poly.pdbx_strand_id
1 'polypeptide(L)'
;MQHFEQLLQRLEQKEVVPFVGAGISVAGGFPTWHGHLRQQAKTANLNKDHIEALLANGQFEDVIAEIESQRSRDLFVQEIRDVFKRTGSIPDVVLRLTELFDDTLLTTNYDRLLEQAYDTGEKDAVQVINGLSGLEARQSGKVTVVKLHGDIIQPSRCVLSKNQYDQAYGEQELDLTRPIPKLLSYHYKTSSLLFLGCSLYNDRTLQVFRAVKQEVGDTELPQHFSFEQAPDNLEDLAQRNDYLAQLGITAIWFEKARYEYVEGLLSLARDELRYREMAKLGRAMDPSPTNLQADTELLNIELSHFLRDFVDLMPLLFWLHRSVPKAETSKYLLAMQHVFYAYSMFTEETDQGLVSGLDLVLRALSSNPQFDGYSHGKLSGAFGLFQNYLQAMGERNYAKEKFEWNVREMLSIPSGQFEALLAANSIESKFDRHAIRLIVALLRHGLKQLQSPQQFCELPPAVNMELGDYLALSLSTKLNLATPDRLDDMLTGDINDLCKNAWDNFNKPMEIGWLDKVKMRLFES
;
A
#
# COMPACT_ATOMS: atom_id res chain seq x y z
N MET A 1 -5.12 -15.46 8.55
CA MET A 1 -6.42 -14.98 8.05
C MET A 1 -7.33 -14.46 9.17
N GLN A 2 -7.58 -15.20 10.26
CA GLN A 2 -8.54 -14.77 11.30
C GLN A 2 -8.24 -13.38 11.91
N HIS A 3 -7.00 -13.07 12.27
CA HIS A 3 -6.64 -11.75 12.83
C HIS A 3 -6.77 -10.62 11.81
N PHE A 4 -6.48 -10.90 10.54
CA PHE A 4 -6.66 -9.93 9.46
C PHE A 4 -8.15 -9.61 9.27
N GLU A 5 -9.01 -10.63 9.39
CA GLU A 5 -10.44 -10.44 9.29
C GLU A 5 -11.03 -9.61 10.45
N GLN A 6 -10.50 -9.80 11.66
CA GLN A 6 -10.84 -8.94 12.80
C GLN A 6 -10.41 -7.49 12.55
N LEU A 7 -9.25 -7.26 11.93
CA LEU A 7 -8.82 -5.92 11.55
C LEU A 7 -9.78 -5.29 10.53
N LEU A 8 -10.21 -6.04 9.51
CA LEU A 8 -11.15 -5.56 8.50
C LEU A 8 -12.48 -5.13 9.10
N GLN A 9 -13.02 -5.88 10.06
CA GLN A 9 -14.24 -5.50 10.79
C GLN A 9 -14.10 -4.15 11.50
N ARG A 10 -12.94 -3.90 12.13
CA ARG A 10 -12.67 -2.63 12.82
C ARG A 10 -12.45 -1.48 11.85
N LEU A 11 -11.77 -1.73 10.72
CA LEU A 11 -11.60 -0.76 9.64
C LEU A 11 -12.95 -0.35 9.04
N GLU A 12 -13.84 -1.31 8.82
CA GLU A 12 -15.20 -1.09 8.31
C GLU A 12 -16.04 -0.21 9.24
N GLN A 13 -15.79 -0.30 10.55
CA GLN A 13 -16.44 0.53 11.58
C GLN A 13 -15.77 1.91 11.76
N LYS A 14 -14.70 2.20 11.00
CA LYS A 14 -13.86 3.41 11.15
C LYS A 14 -13.29 3.59 12.57
N GLU A 15 -13.00 2.49 13.27
CA GLU A 15 -12.47 2.49 14.64
C GLU A 15 -10.94 2.45 14.69
N VAL A 16 -10.29 2.23 13.55
CA VAL A 16 -8.85 1.97 13.48
C VAL A 16 -8.06 3.26 13.31
N VAL A 17 -7.06 3.44 14.16
CA VAL A 17 -6.10 4.56 14.07
C VAL A 17 -4.71 3.99 13.78
N PRO A 18 -4.08 4.30 12.64
CA PRO A 18 -2.75 3.82 12.34
C PRO A 18 -1.71 4.49 13.24
N PHE A 19 -0.82 3.67 13.78
CA PHE A 19 0.36 4.09 14.52
C PHE A 19 1.59 3.74 13.68
N VAL A 20 2.19 4.76 13.07
CA VAL A 20 3.27 4.62 12.08
C VAL A 20 4.62 4.85 12.73
N GLY A 21 5.51 3.86 12.66
CA GLY A 21 6.88 3.93 13.15
C GLY A 21 7.91 4.10 12.05
N ALA A 22 9.17 4.23 12.44
CA ALA A 22 10.27 4.60 11.53
C ALA A 22 10.56 3.54 10.47
N GLY A 23 10.09 2.30 10.64
CA GLY A 23 10.22 1.24 9.63
C GLY A 23 9.51 1.58 8.31
N ILE A 24 8.40 2.33 8.35
CA ILE A 24 7.68 2.77 7.15
C ILE A 24 8.50 3.81 6.36
N SER A 25 9.26 4.67 7.06
CA SER A 25 10.06 5.73 6.44
C SER A 25 11.36 5.25 5.78
N VAL A 26 11.75 3.97 5.97
CA VAL A 26 13.01 3.43 5.45
C VAL A 26 13.07 3.44 3.92
N ALA A 27 12.00 2.97 3.28
CA ALA A 27 11.90 3.01 1.82
C ALA A 27 11.89 4.45 1.25
N GLY A 28 11.56 5.44 2.08
CA GLY A 28 11.58 6.85 1.73
C GLY A 28 12.92 7.54 1.93
N GLY A 29 13.96 6.79 2.32
CA GLY A 29 15.32 7.28 2.49
C GLY A 29 15.67 7.75 3.90
N PHE A 30 14.81 7.52 4.90
CA PHE A 30 15.09 7.87 6.29
C PHE A 30 15.55 6.65 7.09
N PRO A 31 16.53 6.81 8.01
CA PRO A 31 16.96 5.69 8.85
C PRO A 31 15.93 5.37 9.93
N THR A 32 15.91 4.13 10.41
CA THR A 32 15.23 3.81 11.66
C THR A 32 15.91 4.53 12.84
N TRP A 33 15.20 4.75 13.94
CA TRP A 33 15.79 5.37 15.14
C TRP A 33 17.00 4.59 15.67
N HIS A 34 16.88 3.26 15.72
CA HIS A 34 18.00 2.35 16.00
C HIS A 34 19.18 2.59 15.04
N GLY A 35 18.94 2.61 13.73
CA GLY A 35 19.99 2.76 12.72
C GLY A 35 20.68 4.13 12.82
N HIS A 36 19.91 5.17 13.12
CA HIS A 36 20.41 6.52 13.32
C HIS A 36 21.32 6.62 14.55
N LEU A 37 20.87 6.15 15.72
CA LEU A 37 21.66 6.16 16.95
C LEU A 37 22.95 5.34 16.81
N ARG A 38 22.89 4.17 16.15
CA ARG A 38 24.08 3.36 15.82
C ARG A 38 25.12 4.18 15.03
N GLN A 39 24.67 4.91 14.01
CA GLN A 39 25.57 5.70 13.17
C GLN A 39 26.16 6.91 13.92
N GLN A 40 25.35 7.58 14.74
CA GLN A 40 25.82 8.69 15.58
C GLN A 40 26.83 8.22 16.63
N ALA A 41 26.55 7.13 17.34
CA ALA A 41 27.46 6.54 18.31
C ALA A 41 28.82 6.16 17.70
N LYS A 42 28.79 5.60 16.47
CA LYS A 42 30.01 5.32 15.71
C LYS A 42 30.80 6.59 15.40
N THR A 43 30.13 7.69 15.07
CA THR A 43 30.79 8.97 14.74
C THR A 43 31.27 9.70 16.02
N ALA A 44 30.66 9.39 17.17
CA ALA A 44 31.12 9.76 18.51
C ALA A 44 32.27 8.88 19.04
N ASN A 45 32.73 7.88 18.27
CA ASN A 45 33.78 6.94 18.66
C ASN A 45 33.46 6.15 19.95
N LEU A 46 32.18 5.85 20.18
CA LEU A 46 31.72 4.99 21.27
C LEU A 46 32.01 3.51 20.95
N ASN A 47 32.14 2.69 22.00
CA ASN A 47 32.39 1.26 21.85
C ASN A 47 31.21 0.59 21.12
N LYS A 48 31.48 -0.02 19.97
CA LYS A 48 30.44 -0.62 19.13
C LYS A 48 29.66 -1.72 19.84
N ASP A 49 30.34 -2.68 20.47
CA ASP A 49 29.68 -3.86 21.05
C ASP A 49 28.78 -3.47 22.23
N HIS A 50 29.22 -2.49 23.03
CA HIS A 50 28.42 -1.89 24.09
C HIS A 50 27.16 -1.21 23.55
N ILE A 51 27.30 -0.40 22.51
CA ILE A 51 26.15 0.31 21.90
C ILE A 51 25.17 -0.65 21.24
N GLU A 52 25.65 -1.69 20.54
CA GLU A 52 24.77 -2.71 19.98
C GLU A 52 23.98 -3.46 21.07
N ALA A 53 24.60 -3.73 22.22
CA ALA A 53 23.90 -4.36 23.35
C ALA A 53 22.79 -3.45 23.92
N LEU A 54 23.07 -2.15 24.10
CA LEU A 54 22.07 -1.18 24.55
C LEU A 54 20.92 -1.06 23.54
N LEU A 55 21.23 -0.94 22.24
CA LEU A 55 20.22 -0.82 21.19
C LEU A 55 19.36 -2.09 21.07
N ALA A 56 19.96 -3.28 21.20
CA ALA A 56 19.24 -4.56 21.19
C ALA A 56 18.26 -4.70 22.35
N ASN A 57 18.57 -4.11 23.51
CA ASN A 57 17.71 -4.08 24.68
C ASN A 57 16.68 -2.92 24.68
N GLY A 58 16.64 -2.11 23.62
CA GLY A 58 15.75 -0.95 23.52
C GLY A 58 16.16 0.24 24.42
N GLN A 59 17.40 0.25 24.93
CA GLN A 59 17.92 1.31 25.80
C GLN A 59 18.38 2.54 25.00
N PHE A 60 17.47 3.10 24.18
CA PHE A 60 17.77 4.23 23.31
C PHE A 60 18.18 5.48 24.09
N GLU A 61 17.55 5.74 25.24
CA GLU A 61 17.83 6.89 26.10
C GLU A 61 19.25 6.86 26.68
N ASP A 62 19.75 5.68 27.01
CA ASP A 62 21.11 5.52 27.53
C ASP A 62 22.15 5.74 26.43
N VAL A 63 21.88 5.25 25.21
CA VAL A 63 22.71 5.54 24.03
C VAL A 63 22.74 7.04 23.74
N ILE A 64 21.60 7.73 23.82
CA ILE A 64 21.53 9.19 23.64
C ILE A 64 22.38 9.91 24.69
N ALA A 65 22.25 9.53 25.97
CA ALA A 65 23.03 10.13 27.05
C ALA A 65 24.54 9.92 26.86
N GLU A 66 24.97 8.73 26.40
CA GLU A 66 26.38 8.48 26.10
C GLU A 66 26.88 9.32 24.92
N ILE A 67 26.09 9.47 23.85
CA ILE A 67 26.43 10.34 22.72
C ILE A 67 26.54 11.80 23.18
N GLU A 68 25.58 12.30 23.97
CA GLU A 68 25.58 13.66 24.53
C GLU A 68 26.73 13.90 25.54
N SER A 69 27.27 12.84 26.14
CA SER A 69 28.43 12.96 27.02
C SER A 69 29.74 13.12 26.24
N GLN A 70 29.84 12.50 25.06
CA GLN A 70 31.03 12.57 24.20
C GLN A 70 30.98 13.72 23.18
N ARG A 71 29.77 14.15 22.79
CA ARG A 71 29.51 15.22 21.83
C ARG A 71 28.55 16.22 22.44
N SER A 72 28.66 17.50 22.06
CA SER A 72 27.66 18.47 22.52
C SER A 72 26.27 18.11 22.02
N ARG A 73 25.26 18.37 22.86
CA ARG A 73 23.84 18.22 22.51
C ARG A 73 23.47 18.96 21.22
N ASP A 74 24.06 20.13 20.99
CA ASP A 74 23.80 20.92 19.78
C ASP A 74 24.23 20.18 18.51
N LEU A 75 25.36 19.47 18.55
CA LEU A 75 25.80 18.63 17.43
C LEU A 75 24.89 17.43 17.22
N PHE A 76 24.45 16.76 18.30
CA PHE A 76 23.49 15.66 18.24
C PHE A 76 22.18 16.07 17.57
N VAL A 77 21.61 17.20 18.00
CA VAL A 77 20.36 17.77 17.45
C VAL A 77 20.56 18.24 16.00
N GLN A 78 21.73 18.80 15.67
CA GLN A 78 22.05 19.20 14.30
C GLN A 78 22.12 18.00 13.35
N GLU A 79 22.76 16.89 13.76
CA GLU A 79 22.83 15.68 12.93
C GLU A 79 21.45 15.06 12.69
N ILE A 80 20.57 15.07 13.68
CA ILE A 80 19.15 14.69 13.51
C ILE A 80 18.49 15.58 12.46
N ARG A 81 18.67 16.90 12.57
CA ARG A 81 18.12 17.85 11.60
C ARG A 81 18.62 17.58 10.19
N ASP A 82 19.92 17.36 10.01
CA ASP A 82 20.51 17.16 8.68
C ASP A 82 20.07 15.87 8.01
N VAL A 83 19.67 14.86 8.79
CA VAL A 83 19.10 13.61 8.29
C VAL A 83 17.61 13.77 7.96
N PHE A 84 16.81 14.27 8.91
CA PHE A 84 15.35 14.26 8.80
C PHE A 84 14.76 15.47 8.06
N LYS A 85 15.53 16.55 7.84
CA LYS A 85 15.12 17.69 7.00
C LYS A 85 15.21 17.41 5.50
N ARG A 86 15.85 16.30 5.11
CA ARG A 86 15.98 15.90 3.70
C ARG A 86 14.61 15.65 3.09
N THR A 87 14.49 15.89 1.79
CA THR A 87 13.30 15.48 1.03
C THR A 87 13.46 14.01 0.68
N GLY A 88 12.65 13.16 1.31
CA GLY A 88 12.56 11.75 0.96
C GLY A 88 11.64 11.52 -0.25
N SER A 89 11.58 10.27 -0.73
CA SER A 89 10.55 9.83 -1.66
C SER A 89 9.39 9.24 -0.87
N ILE A 90 8.15 9.55 -1.26
CA ILE A 90 6.96 8.96 -0.62
C ILE A 90 6.90 7.47 -1.02
N PRO A 91 7.00 6.53 -0.07
CA PRO A 91 6.88 5.10 -0.35
C PRO A 91 5.44 4.69 -0.70
N ASP A 92 5.27 3.66 -1.52
CA ASP A 92 3.95 3.14 -1.90
C ASP A 92 3.10 2.73 -0.68
N VAL A 93 3.73 2.15 0.35
CA VAL A 93 3.06 1.82 1.61
C VAL A 93 2.47 3.05 2.31
N VAL A 94 3.10 4.24 2.18
CA VAL A 94 2.56 5.48 2.73
C VAL A 94 1.36 5.96 1.91
N LEU A 95 1.40 5.80 0.58
CA LEU A 95 0.25 6.09 -0.28
C LEU A 95 -0.92 5.16 0.04
N ARG A 96 -0.69 3.88 0.32
CA ARG A 96 -1.78 2.97 0.75
C ARG A 96 -2.43 3.39 2.07
N LEU A 97 -1.68 4.06 2.95
CA LEU A 97 -2.28 4.61 4.18
C LEU A 97 -3.26 5.73 3.86
N THR A 98 -2.95 6.60 2.89
CA THR A 98 -3.84 7.71 2.51
C THR A 98 -5.14 7.24 1.87
N GLU A 99 -5.13 6.04 1.28
CA GLU A 99 -6.32 5.42 0.70
C GLU A 99 -7.25 4.77 1.74
N LEU A 100 -6.71 4.43 2.92
CA LEU A 100 -7.42 3.70 3.97
C LEU A 100 -7.83 4.56 5.16
N PHE A 101 -7.08 5.63 5.42
CA PHE A 101 -7.24 6.44 6.62
C PHE A 101 -7.40 7.92 6.25
N ASP A 102 -8.52 8.52 6.64
CA ASP A 102 -8.92 9.88 6.26
C ASP A 102 -9.16 10.81 7.47
N ASP A 103 -8.99 10.32 8.71
CA ASP A 103 -9.24 11.08 9.94
C ASP A 103 -7.96 11.36 10.76
N THR A 104 -7.39 10.35 11.40
CA THR A 104 -6.30 10.53 12.38
C THR A 104 -5.20 9.50 12.18
N LEU A 105 -3.94 9.94 12.25
CA LEU A 105 -2.74 9.08 12.27
C LEU A 105 -1.85 9.45 13.45
N LEU A 106 -1.26 8.45 14.11
CA LEU A 106 -0.25 8.64 15.15
C LEU A 106 1.12 8.26 14.61
N THR A 107 2.17 8.99 14.98
CA THR A 107 3.53 8.61 14.62
C THR A 107 4.56 9.11 15.64
N THR A 108 5.66 8.37 15.77
CA THR A 108 6.89 8.81 16.46
C THR A 108 7.94 9.36 15.48
N ASN A 109 7.63 9.42 14.19
CA ASN A 109 8.57 9.82 13.15
C ASN A 109 8.70 11.35 13.07
N TYR A 110 9.93 11.81 12.84
CA TYR A 110 10.23 13.23 12.64
C TYR A 110 10.08 13.68 11.18
N ASP A 111 10.29 12.76 10.23
CA ASP A 111 10.17 13.01 8.80
C ASP A 111 8.74 13.40 8.40
N ARG A 112 8.57 14.00 7.22
CA ARG A 112 7.28 14.53 6.76
C ARG A 112 6.60 13.67 5.70
N LEU A 113 6.94 12.38 5.60
CA LEU A 113 6.41 11.54 4.52
C LEU A 113 4.89 11.39 4.60
N LEU A 114 4.32 11.27 5.81
CA LEU A 114 2.87 11.18 5.98
C LEU A 114 2.20 12.48 5.53
N GLU A 115 2.67 13.62 6.04
CA GLU A 115 2.11 14.92 5.68
C GLU A 115 2.23 15.21 4.19
N GLN A 116 3.36 14.84 3.58
CA GLN A 116 3.58 14.99 2.14
C GLN A 116 2.65 14.09 1.32
N ALA A 117 2.31 12.91 1.82
CA ALA A 117 1.41 11.99 1.13
C ALA A 117 -0.06 12.45 1.19
N TYR A 118 -0.47 13.08 2.29
CA TYR A 118 -1.81 13.66 2.44
C TYR A 118 -1.91 15.09 1.88
N ASP A 119 -0.81 15.71 1.46
CA ASP A 119 -0.81 17.04 0.84
C ASP A 119 -1.38 16.94 -0.58
N THR A 120 -2.70 17.07 -0.67
CA THR A 120 -3.45 17.13 -1.93
C THR A 120 -3.36 18.51 -2.58
N GLY A 121 -2.45 19.40 -2.16
CA GLY A 121 -2.25 20.76 -2.68
C GLY A 121 -3.44 21.71 -2.53
N GLU A 122 -4.53 21.24 -1.95
CA GLU A 122 -5.48 22.09 -1.26
C GLU A 122 -4.80 22.74 -0.06
N LYS A 123 -5.08 24.03 0.13
CA LYS A 123 -4.48 24.77 1.23
C LYS A 123 -4.96 24.19 2.56
N ASP A 124 -4.00 23.74 3.38
CA ASP A 124 -4.19 23.21 4.72
C ASP A 124 -4.95 21.87 4.83
N ALA A 125 -4.85 20.96 3.85
CA ALA A 125 -5.49 19.63 3.89
C ALA A 125 -5.07 18.75 5.09
N VAL A 126 -3.88 19.02 5.66
CA VAL A 126 -3.30 18.24 6.77
C VAL A 126 -3.11 19.12 7.99
N GLN A 127 -3.58 18.65 9.14
CA GLN A 127 -3.27 19.23 10.45
C GLN A 127 -2.16 18.41 11.12
N VAL A 128 -1.06 19.05 11.49
CA VAL A 128 0.01 18.43 12.30
C VAL A 128 -0.16 18.85 13.76
N ILE A 129 -0.35 17.87 14.65
CA ILE A 129 -0.44 18.09 16.10
C ILE A 129 0.84 17.57 16.74
N ASN A 130 1.48 18.40 17.57
CA ASN A 130 2.62 17.97 18.36
C ASN A 130 2.12 17.29 19.65
N GLY A 131 2.58 16.06 19.94
CA GLY A 131 2.16 15.32 21.13
C GLY A 131 2.45 16.05 22.46
N LEU A 132 3.43 16.96 22.49
CA LEU A 132 3.73 17.80 23.65
C LEU A 132 2.65 18.86 23.92
N SER A 133 1.85 19.24 22.92
CA SER A 133 0.70 20.13 23.10
C SER A 133 -0.52 19.43 23.73
N GLY A 134 -0.50 18.10 23.81
CA GLY A 134 -1.61 17.30 24.34
C GLY A 134 -2.74 17.08 23.34
N LEU A 135 -3.98 17.04 23.83
CA LEU A 135 -5.18 16.82 23.02
C LEU A 135 -5.66 18.14 22.41
N GLU A 136 -5.02 18.57 21.33
CA GLU A 136 -5.53 19.67 20.51
C GLU A 136 -6.80 19.23 19.75
N ALA A 137 -7.72 20.17 19.50
CA ALA A 137 -8.94 19.88 18.76
C ALA A 137 -8.62 19.57 17.29
N ARG A 138 -9.24 18.50 16.78
CA ARG A 138 -9.21 18.13 15.37
C ARG A 138 -9.98 19.16 14.55
N GLN A 139 -9.44 19.53 13.40
CA GLN A 139 -10.10 20.40 12.44
C GLN A 139 -10.98 19.56 11.51
N SER A 140 -12.25 19.95 11.38
CA SER A 140 -13.20 19.26 10.51
C SER A 140 -12.73 19.29 9.05
N GLY A 141 -12.80 18.15 8.37
CA GLY A 141 -12.44 18.01 6.96
C GLY A 141 -10.93 17.96 6.69
N LYS A 142 -10.10 17.69 7.71
CA LYS A 142 -8.64 17.56 7.57
C LYS A 142 -8.14 16.27 8.17
N VAL A 143 -7.13 15.70 7.52
CA VAL A 143 -6.39 14.57 8.09
C VAL A 143 -5.47 15.09 9.19
N THR A 144 -5.56 14.48 10.37
CA THR A 144 -4.75 14.85 11.53
C THR A 144 -3.58 13.91 11.70
N VAL A 145 -2.35 14.40 11.54
CA VAL A 145 -1.12 13.66 11.84
C VAL A 145 -0.59 14.10 13.21
N VAL A 146 -0.72 13.23 14.21
CA VAL A 146 -0.20 13.46 15.55
C VAL A 146 1.23 12.94 15.65
N LYS A 147 2.17 13.86 15.77
CA LYS A 147 3.59 13.58 15.95
C LYS A 147 3.96 13.60 17.42
N LEU A 148 4.07 12.42 18.02
CA LEU A 148 4.30 12.27 19.47
C LEU A 148 5.58 12.96 19.90
N HIS A 149 6.68 12.75 19.17
CA HIS A 149 7.99 13.30 19.50
C HIS A 149 8.30 14.61 18.78
N GLY A 150 7.31 15.23 18.13
CA GLY A 150 7.44 16.50 17.43
C GLY A 150 7.83 16.40 15.95
N ASP A 151 7.97 17.56 15.32
CA ASP A 151 8.22 17.72 13.88
C ASP A 151 9.59 18.36 13.64
N ILE A 152 10.36 17.81 12.71
CA ILE A 152 11.68 18.31 12.33
C ILE A 152 11.68 19.76 11.81
N ILE A 153 10.54 20.31 11.39
CA ILE A 153 10.39 21.74 11.08
C ILE A 153 10.62 22.61 12.32
N GLN A 154 10.21 22.13 13.49
CA GLN A 154 10.37 22.81 14.77
C GLN A 154 11.20 21.96 15.75
N PRO A 155 12.53 21.78 15.52
CA PRO A 155 13.36 20.90 16.34
C PRO A 155 13.39 21.27 17.83
N SER A 156 13.18 22.54 18.17
CA SER A 156 13.08 22.99 19.56
C SER A 156 11.87 22.41 20.31
N ARG A 157 10.88 21.89 19.58
CA ARG A 157 9.68 21.22 20.10
C ARG A 157 9.70 19.72 19.83
N CYS A 158 10.88 19.13 19.58
CA CYS A 158 11.04 17.68 19.46
C CYS A 158 11.59 17.05 20.74
N VAL A 159 11.21 15.79 20.97
CA VAL A 159 11.72 14.96 22.06
C VAL A 159 12.96 14.20 21.57
N LEU A 160 14.15 14.80 21.70
CA LEU A 160 15.38 14.27 21.10
C LEU A 160 16.39 13.77 22.14
N SER A 161 16.50 14.47 23.28
CA SER A 161 17.46 14.13 24.35
C SER A 161 16.82 13.34 25.49
N LYS A 162 17.62 12.66 26.33
CA LYS A 162 17.14 11.94 27.51
C LYS A 162 16.29 12.84 28.42
N ASN A 163 16.78 14.03 28.76
CA ASN A 163 16.03 15.00 29.57
C ASN A 163 14.67 15.40 28.95
N GLN A 164 14.53 15.37 27.62
CA GLN A 164 13.26 15.68 26.97
C GLN A 164 12.30 14.48 27.03
N TYR A 165 12.80 13.25 26.95
CA TYR A 165 12.00 12.06 27.24
C TYR A 165 11.49 12.09 28.68
N ASP A 166 12.35 12.40 29.64
CA ASP A 166 11.98 12.51 31.06
C ASP A 166 10.90 13.57 31.29
N GLN A 167 11.01 14.74 30.64
CA GLN A 167 9.99 15.79 30.72
C GLN A 167 8.66 15.39 30.07
N ALA A 168 8.71 14.60 28.99
CA ALA A 168 7.55 14.23 28.19
C ALA A 168 6.80 13.01 28.72
N TYR A 169 7.50 12.08 29.40
CA TYR A 169 6.96 10.81 29.90
C TYR A 169 7.05 10.63 31.42
N GLY A 170 7.90 11.39 32.11
CA GLY A 170 8.25 11.17 33.52
C GLY A 170 9.69 10.66 33.67
N GLU A 171 10.41 11.17 34.68
CA GLU A 171 11.84 10.91 34.88
C GLU A 171 12.09 9.51 35.47
N GLN A 172 11.68 9.29 36.72
CA GLN A 172 11.91 8.01 37.42
C GLN A 172 10.79 7.00 37.16
N GLU A 173 9.54 7.46 37.22
CA GLU A 173 8.36 6.66 36.93
C GLU A 173 7.57 7.30 35.79
N LEU A 174 6.88 6.46 35.03
CA LEU A 174 5.99 6.92 33.97
C LEU A 174 4.84 7.73 34.56
N ASP A 175 4.68 8.96 34.09
CA ASP A 175 3.62 9.88 34.51
C ASP A 175 2.54 9.96 33.42
N LEU A 176 1.45 9.19 33.62
CA LEU A 176 0.31 9.15 32.70
C LEU A 176 -0.43 10.49 32.55
N THR A 177 -0.16 11.47 33.41
CA THR A 177 -0.77 12.80 33.32
C THR A 177 -0.07 13.71 32.32
N ARG A 178 1.14 13.35 31.88
CA ARG A 178 1.92 14.11 30.89
C ARG A 178 1.24 14.10 29.52
N PRO A 179 1.47 15.11 28.66
CA PRO A 179 0.75 15.27 27.39
C PRO A 179 0.80 14.03 26.49
N ILE A 180 2.00 13.46 26.27
CA ILE A 180 2.16 12.29 25.40
C ILE A 180 1.54 11.03 26.01
N PRO A 181 1.88 10.61 27.25
CA PRO A 181 1.21 9.49 27.91
C PRO A 181 -0.31 9.61 27.94
N LYS A 182 -0.85 10.80 28.22
CA LYS A 182 -2.30 11.05 28.24
C LYS A 182 -2.93 10.85 26.86
N LEU A 183 -2.29 11.35 25.80
CA LEU A 183 -2.76 11.18 24.42
C LEU A 183 -2.71 9.71 23.99
N LEU A 184 -1.62 9.01 24.29
CA LEU A 184 -1.47 7.58 24.04
C LEU A 184 -2.52 6.77 24.80
N SER A 185 -2.75 7.10 26.07
CA SER A 185 -3.77 6.45 26.91
C SER A 185 -5.18 6.64 26.34
N TYR A 186 -5.48 7.83 25.82
CA TYR A 186 -6.76 8.11 25.17
C TYR A 186 -6.96 7.20 23.97
N HIS A 187 -6.05 7.23 22.98
CA HIS A 187 -6.21 6.42 21.77
C HIS A 187 -6.19 4.92 22.03
N TYR A 188 -5.39 4.47 22.99
CA TYR A 188 -5.36 3.06 23.40
C TYR A 188 -6.69 2.62 24.05
N LYS A 189 -7.36 3.49 24.81
CA LYS A 189 -8.66 3.17 25.43
C LYS A 189 -9.84 3.30 24.47
N THR A 190 -9.77 4.16 23.45
CA THR A 190 -10.94 4.54 22.63
C THR A 190 -10.89 4.06 21.17
N SER A 191 -9.76 3.52 20.71
CA SER A 191 -9.56 3.21 19.29
C SER A 191 -8.79 1.91 19.10
N SER A 192 -9.01 1.23 17.98
CA SER A 192 -8.20 0.08 17.58
C SER A 192 -6.90 0.55 16.91
N LEU A 193 -5.80 0.62 17.65
CA LEU A 193 -4.50 0.98 17.08
C LEU A 193 -4.00 -0.09 16.09
N LEU A 194 -3.53 0.35 14.91
CA LEU A 194 -2.80 -0.48 13.94
C LEU A 194 -1.34 -0.06 13.86
N PHE A 195 -0.43 -0.83 14.46
CA PHE A 195 1.00 -0.56 14.48
C PHE A 195 1.68 -1.01 13.18
N LEU A 196 2.36 -0.08 12.50
CA LEU A 196 3.01 -0.29 11.21
C LEU A 196 4.46 0.20 11.27
N GLY A 197 5.42 -0.65 10.92
CA GLY A 197 6.85 -0.31 10.97
C GLY A 197 7.34 0.09 12.37
N CYS A 198 6.63 -0.32 13.41
CA CYS A 198 7.01 -0.16 14.80
C CYS A 198 7.78 -1.41 15.25
N SER A 199 8.86 -1.23 16.02
CA SER A 199 9.62 -2.38 16.51
C SER A 199 8.93 -3.11 17.67
N LEU A 200 8.03 -2.40 18.38
CA LEU A 200 7.23 -2.90 19.50
C LEU A 200 8.06 -3.68 20.56
N TYR A 201 9.31 -3.25 20.82
CA TYR A 201 10.17 -3.88 21.83
C TYR A 201 10.01 -3.24 23.20
N ASN A 202 10.80 -2.22 23.56
CA ASN A 202 10.74 -1.64 24.89
C ASN A 202 11.06 -0.15 24.83
N ASP A 203 10.12 0.64 24.31
CA ASP A 203 10.20 2.10 24.35
C ASP A 203 9.18 2.67 25.34
N ARG A 204 9.29 3.98 25.63
CA ARG A 204 8.37 4.69 26.54
C ARG A 204 6.91 4.67 26.07
N THR A 205 6.64 4.58 24.76
CA THR A 205 5.26 4.50 24.25
C THR A 205 4.61 3.17 24.64
N LEU A 206 5.35 2.08 24.54
CA LEU A 206 4.88 0.76 24.99
C LEU A 206 4.73 0.68 26.50
N GLN A 207 5.62 1.33 27.25
CA GLN A 207 5.47 1.42 28.71
C GLN A 207 4.16 2.10 29.09
N VAL A 208 3.73 3.13 28.34
CA VAL A 208 2.39 3.73 28.50
C VAL A 208 1.29 2.71 28.26
N PHE A 209 1.33 1.97 27.16
CA PHE A 209 0.30 0.96 26.89
C PHE A 209 0.26 -0.14 27.96
N ARG A 210 1.42 -0.59 28.47
CA ARG A 210 1.49 -1.54 29.60
C ARG A 210 0.84 -0.95 30.85
N ALA A 211 1.21 0.27 31.22
CA ALA A 211 0.67 0.92 32.42
C ALA A 211 -0.84 1.14 32.31
N VAL A 212 -1.32 1.59 31.14
CA VAL A 212 -2.74 1.78 30.87
C VAL A 212 -3.51 0.47 30.96
N LYS A 213 -2.99 -0.60 30.37
CA LYS A 213 -3.65 -1.91 30.45
C LYS A 213 -3.68 -2.45 31.88
N GLN A 214 -2.61 -2.26 32.65
CA GLN A 214 -2.58 -2.62 34.08
C GLN A 214 -3.58 -1.80 34.91
N GLU A 215 -3.73 -0.50 34.62
CA GLU A 215 -4.70 0.39 35.27
C GLU A 215 -6.15 -0.02 34.97
N VAL A 216 -6.43 -0.41 33.72
CA VAL A 216 -7.78 -0.76 33.24
C VAL A 216 -8.22 -2.17 33.68
N GLY A 217 -7.28 -3.06 33.97
CA GLY A 217 -7.55 -4.39 34.53
C GLY A 217 -8.32 -5.30 33.56
N ASP A 218 -9.38 -5.95 34.06
CA ASP A 218 -10.22 -6.89 33.30
C ASP A 218 -11.26 -6.20 32.40
N THR A 219 -11.28 -4.87 32.33
CA THR A 219 -12.20 -4.16 31.45
C THR A 219 -11.81 -4.43 29.99
N GLU A 220 -12.81 -4.67 29.13
CA GLU A 220 -12.57 -4.85 27.70
C GLU A 220 -11.99 -3.57 27.08
N LEU A 221 -10.75 -3.68 26.60
CA LEU A 221 -10.11 -2.67 25.76
C LEU A 221 -10.34 -3.00 24.28
N PRO A 222 -10.35 -1.99 23.40
CA PRO A 222 -10.34 -2.23 21.96
C PRO A 222 -9.18 -3.13 21.57
N GLN A 223 -9.43 -4.07 20.65
CA GLN A 223 -8.37 -4.92 20.12
C GLN A 223 -7.43 -4.07 19.26
N HIS A 224 -6.12 -4.16 19.51
CA HIS A 224 -5.10 -3.51 18.71
C HIS A 224 -4.41 -4.53 17.79
N PHE A 225 -3.80 -4.05 16.71
CA PHE A 225 -3.21 -4.87 15.66
C PHE A 225 -1.79 -4.41 15.32
N SER A 226 -0.94 -5.32 14.86
CA SER A 226 0.39 -4.99 14.34
C SER A 226 0.71 -5.85 13.12
N PHE A 227 1.40 -5.27 12.14
CA PHE A 227 1.99 -6.05 11.03
C PHE A 227 3.42 -6.39 11.39
N GLU A 228 3.70 -7.67 11.62
CA GLU A 228 4.97 -8.15 12.16
C GLU A 228 5.63 -9.18 11.23
N GLN A 229 6.96 -9.18 11.21
CA GLN A 229 7.73 -10.20 10.50
C GLN A 229 7.70 -11.52 11.26
N ALA A 230 7.32 -12.60 10.59
CA ALA A 230 7.31 -13.93 11.18
C ALA A 230 8.72 -14.32 11.66
N PRO A 231 8.88 -14.77 12.92
CA PRO A 231 10.14 -15.34 13.40
C PRO A 231 10.51 -16.63 12.66
N ASP A 232 11.80 -17.01 12.70
CA ASP A 232 12.31 -18.15 11.94
C ASP A 232 11.82 -19.51 12.51
N ASN A 233 11.38 -19.53 13.77
CA ASN A 233 10.90 -20.73 14.44
C ASN A 233 9.61 -20.47 15.24
N LEU A 234 8.90 -21.56 15.54
CA LEU A 234 7.59 -21.52 16.19
C LEU A 234 7.67 -21.11 17.67
N GLU A 235 8.80 -21.33 18.34
CA GLU A 235 8.99 -20.97 19.74
C GLU A 235 9.06 -19.45 19.90
N ASP A 236 9.89 -18.79 19.09
CA ASP A 236 10.01 -17.33 19.04
C ASP A 236 8.68 -16.68 18.63
N LEU A 237 7.94 -17.32 17.69
CA LEU A 237 6.61 -16.87 17.30
C LEU A 237 5.61 -16.93 18.46
N ALA A 238 5.62 -18.01 19.24
CA ALA A 238 4.78 -18.14 20.42
C ALA A 238 5.15 -17.11 21.49
N GLN A 239 6.44 -16.96 21.81
CA GLN A 239 6.92 -15.97 22.78
C GLN A 239 6.56 -14.54 22.36
N ARG A 240 6.69 -14.21 21.07
CA ARG A 240 6.33 -12.89 20.55
C ARG A 240 4.82 -12.65 20.56
N ASN A 241 4.00 -13.67 20.26
CA ASN A 241 2.55 -13.57 20.42
C ASN A 241 2.15 -13.33 21.87
N ASP A 242 2.73 -14.06 22.84
CA ASP A 242 2.44 -13.90 24.26
C ASP A 242 2.81 -12.49 24.74
N TYR A 243 3.97 -12.01 24.30
CA TYR A 243 4.45 -10.67 24.59
C TYR A 243 3.51 -9.58 24.03
N LEU A 244 3.06 -9.69 22.78
CA LEU A 244 2.13 -8.73 22.17
C LEU A 244 0.72 -8.83 22.78
N ALA A 245 0.28 -10.04 23.12
CA ALA A 245 -0.99 -10.27 23.80
C ALA A 245 -1.01 -9.64 25.20
N GLN A 246 0.11 -9.66 25.93
CA GLN A 246 0.26 -8.91 27.18
C GLN A 246 0.08 -7.39 26.98
N LEU A 247 0.33 -6.87 25.79
CA LEU A 247 0.07 -5.48 25.39
C LEU A 247 -1.32 -5.25 24.77
N GLY A 248 -2.17 -6.28 24.65
CA GLY A 248 -3.46 -6.17 23.96
C GLY A 248 -3.33 -6.03 22.45
N ILE A 249 -2.17 -6.38 21.89
CA ILE A 249 -1.85 -6.27 20.47
C ILE A 249 -1.91 -7.66 19.84
N THR A 250 -2.63 -7.75 18.73
CA THR A 250 -2.76 -8.96 17.92
C THR A 250 -1.83 -8.83 16.71
N ALA A 251 -0.90 -9.78 16.55
CA ALA A 251 0.01 -9.79 15.41
C ALA A 251 -0.65 -10.36 14.14
N ILE A 252 -0.42 -9.69 13.02
CA ILE A 252 -0.67 -10.17 11.66
C ILE A 252 0.69 -10.36 11.01
N TRP A 253 1.04 -11.63 10.81
CA TRP A 253 2.37 -12.04 10.40
C TRP A 253 2.55 -12.00 8.89
N PHE A 254 3.68 -11.46 8.44
CA PHE A 254 4.16 -11.57 7.06
C PHE A 254 5.56 -12.20 7.03
N GLU A 255 5.96 -12.71 5.86
CA GLU A 255 7.26 -13.36 5.71
C GLU A 255 8.41 -12.40 6.05
N LYS A 256 9.42 -12.90 6.77
CA LYS A 256 10.56 -12.12 7.23
C LYS A 256 11.27 -11.44 6.05
N ALA A 257 11.67 -10.19 6.24
CA ALA A 257 12.31 -9.32 5.25
C ALA A 257 11.50 -9.04 3.96
N ARG A 258 10.25 -9.50 3.85
CA ARG A 258 9.36 -9.22 2.71
C ARG A 258 8.43 -8.04 3.01
N TYR A 259 9.03 -6.85 3.17
CA TYR A 259 8.31 -5.64 3.56
C TYR A 259 7.27 -5.18 2.53
N GLU A 260 7.37 -5.61 1.27
CA GLU A 260 6.33 -5.36 0.26
C GLU A 260 4.98 -6.00 0.62
N TYR A 261 4.95 -7.00 1.51
CA TYR A 261 3.70 -7.58 1.99
C TYR A 261 2.93 -6.64 2.92
N VAL A 262 3.58 -5.66 3.54
CA VAL A 262 2.87 -4.61 4.30
C VAL A 262 1.98 -3.81 3.35
N GLU A 263 2.53 -3.38 2.21
CA GLU A 263 1.76 -2.71 1.14
C GLU A 263 0.66 -3.64 0.61
N GLY A 264 0.98 -4.91 0.35
CA GLY A 264 0.01 -5.91 -0.12
C GLY A 264 -1.15 -6.13 0.85
N LEU A 265 -0.90 -6.18 2.15
CA LEU A 265 -1.93 -6.33 3.19
C LEU A 265 -2.82 -5.10 3.29
N LEU A 266 -2.27 -3.89 3.19
CA LEU A 266 -3.05 -2.65 3.14
C LEU A 266 -3.91 -2.59 1.87
N SER A 267 -3.34 -2.96 0.72
CA SER A 267 -4.07 -3.00 -0.55
C SER A 267 -5.22 -4.02 -0.50
N LEU A 268 -4.95 -5.22 0.03
CA LEU A 268 -5.97 -6.24 0.25
C LEU A 268 -7.07 -5.74 1.19
N ALA A 269 -6.71 -5.01 2.25
CA ALA A 269 -7.70 -4.47 3.18
C ALA A 269 -8.60 -3.43 2.52
N ARG A 270 -8.00 -2.53 1.72
CA ARG A 270 -8.74 -1.54 0.93
C ARG A 270 -9.72 -2.22 -0.02
N ASP A 271 -9.25 -3.24 -0.74
CA ASP A 271 -10.05 -3.94 -1.75
C ASP A 271 -11.20 -4.73 -1.11
N GLU A 272 -10.96 -5.37 0.03
CA GLU A 272 -11.99 -6.12 0.76
C GLU A 272 -13.03 -5.18 1.42
N LEU A 273 -12.62 -4.03 1.95
CA LEU A 273 -13.55 -3.02 2.47
C LEU A 273 -14.47 -2.47 1.37
N ARG A 274 -13.90 -2.20 0.18
CA ARG A 274 -14.67 -1.82 -1.00
C ARG A 274 -15.65 -2.91 -1.40
N TYR A 275 -15.21 -4.17 -1.42
CA TYR A 275 -16.09 -5.30 -1.74
C TYR A 275 -17.27 -5.39 -0.76
N ARG A 276 -17.04 -5.23 0.55
CA ARG A 276 -18.09 -5.24 1.57
C ARG A 276 -19.06 -4.09 1.43
N GLU A 277 -18.55 -2.90 1.13
CA GLU A 277 -19.36 -1.72 0.88
C GLU A 277 -20.29 -1.96 -0.33
N MET A 278 -19.74 -2.44 -1.45
CA MET A 278 -20.51 -2.80 -2.64
C MET A 278 -21.53 -3.92 -2.38
N ALA A 279 -21.16 -4.95 -1.61
CA ALA A 279 -22.07 -6.04 -1.25
C ALA A 279 -23.23 -5.59 -0.35
N LYS A 280 -23.01 -4.61 0.54
CA LYS A 280 -24.08 -3.99 1.33
C LYS A 280 -25.03 -3.17 0.45
N LEU A 281 -24.47 -2.42 -0.49
CA LEU A 281 -25.22 -1.61 -1.47
C LEU A 281 -26.08 -2.50 -2.39
N GLY A 282 -25.52 -3.62 -2.90
CA GLY A 282 -26.24 -4.59 -3.72
C GLY A 282 -27.37 -5.34 -2.97
N ARG A 283 -27.27 -5.50 -1.64
CA ARG A 283 -28.35 -6.08 -0.81
C ARG A 283 -29.44 -5.08 -0.42
N ALA A 284 -29.15 -3.79 -0.45
CA ALA A 284 -30.13 -2.72 -0.20
C ALA A 284 -31.07 -2.49 -1.40
N MET A 285 -30.77 -3.07 -2.56
CA MET A 285 -31.63 -3.05 -3.76
C MET A 285 -32.82 -4.02 -3.70
N ASP A 286 -33.53 -4.08 -2.57
CA ASP A 286 -34.94 -4.49 -2.55
C ASP A 286 -35.78 -3.19 -2.59
N PRO A 287 -36.50 -2.89 -3.69
CA PRO A 287 -36.96 -1.53 -3.96
C PRO A 287 -38.11 -1.13 -3.03
N SER A 288 -37.77 -0.39 -1.99
CA SER A 288 -38.70 0.53 -1.32
C SER A 288 -38.58 1.88 -2.04
N PRO A 289 -39.65 2.43 -2.62
CA PRO A 289 -39.53 3.68 -3.36
C PRO A 289 -39.41 4.86 -2.39
N THR A 290 -38.49 5.78 -2.74
CA THR A 290 -38.29 7.15 -2.25
C THR A 290 -37.15 7.41 -1.26
N ASN A 291 -35.92 7.59 -1.76
CA ASN A 291 -35.02 8.58 -1.16
C ASN A 291 -34.02 9.19 -2.17
N LEU A 292 -34.41 10.31 -2.81
CA LEU A 292 -33.61 11.04 -3.82
C LEU A 292 -32.22 11.50 -3.33
N GLN A 293 -32.02 11.68 -2.01
CA GLN A 293 -30.72 12.06 -1.44
C GLN A 293 -29.75 10.88 -1.37
N ALA A 294 -30.24 9.69 -1.01
CA ALA A 294 -29.44 8.47 -1.01
C ALA A 294 -29.04 8.08 -2.44
N ASP A 295 -29.96 8.24 -3.41
CA ASP A 295 -29.69 8.00 -4.83
C ASP A 295 -28.62 8.93 -5.40
N THR A 296 -28.54 10.18 -4.91
CA THR A 296 -27.53 11.17 -5.36
C THR A 296 -26.16 10.91 -4.73
N GLU A 297 -26.10 10.51 -3.45
CA GLU A 297 -24.86 10.07 -2.79
C GLU A 297 -24.34 8.77 -3.40
N LEU A 298 -25.21 7.80 -3.70
CA LEU A 298 -24.87 6.58 -4.43
C LEU A 298 -24.26 6.90 -5.79
N LEU A 299 -24.92 7.76 -6.58
CA LEU A 299 -24.44 8.15 -7.90
C LEU A 299 -23.07 8.82 -7.81
N ASN A 300 -22.83 9.64 -6.78
CA ASN A 300 -21.55 10.31 -6.58
C ASN A 300 -20.45 9.32 -6.15
N ILE A 301 -20.76 8.31 -5.33
CA ILE A 301 -19.83 7.26 -4.92
C ILE A 301 -19.48 6.37 -6.12
N GLU A 302 -20.48 5.87 -6.84
CA GLU A 302 -20.30 5.07 -8.07
C GLU A 302 -19.53 5.86 -9.14
N LEU A 303 -19.84 7.14 -9.32
CA LEU A 303 -19.12 8.03 -10.22
C LEU A 303 -17.67 8.27 -9.75
N SER A 304 -17.43 8.44 -8.45
CA SER A 304 -16.07 8.63 -7.94
C SER A 304 -15.20 7.38 -8.09
N HIS A 305 -15.79 6.20 -7.92
CA HIS A 305 -15.14 4.91 -8.18
C HIS A 305 -14.91 4.69 -9.68
N PHE A 306 -15.91 4.99 -10.53
CA PHE A 306 -15.76 5.01 -11.98
C PHE A 306 -14.62 5.94 -12.42
N LEU A 307 -14.62 7.18 -11.93
CA LEU A 307 -13.60 8.17 -12.28
C LEU A 307 -12.22 7.68 -11.83
N ARG A 308 -12.09 7.09 -10.64
CA ARG A 308 -10.81 6.53 -10.17
C ARG A 308 -10.32 5.38 -11.04
N ASP A 309 -11.17 4.43 -11.40
CA ASP A 309 -10.79 3.32 -12.27
C ASP A 309 -10.48 3.79 -13.70
N PHE A 310 -11.25 4.78 -14.18
CA PHE A 310 -11.04 5.40 -15.48
C PHE A 310 -9.69 6.14 -15.55
N VAL A 311 -9.28 6.74 -14.45
CA VAL A 311 -8.00 7.44 -14.29
C VAL A 311 -6.82 6.50 -14.46
N ASP A 312 -6.89 5.33 -13.82
CA ASP A 312 -5.86 4.29 -13.98
C ASP A 312 -5.84 3.73 -15.42
N LEU A 313 -6.97 3.82 -16.13
CA LEU A 313 -7.09 3.43 -17.53
C LEU A 313 -6.54 4.46 -18.53
N MET A 314 -6.62 5.77 -18.23
CA MET A 314 -6.25 6.85 -19.15
C MET A 314 -4.84 6.74 -19.78
N PRO A 315 -3.77 6.36 -19.04
CA PRO A 315 -2.46 6.13 -19.63
C PRO A 315 -2.48 5.05 -20.73
N LEU A 316 -3.29 4.00 -20.57
CA LEU A 316 -3.44 2.93 -21.56
C LEU A 316 -4.25 3.41 -22.77
N LEU A 317 -5.28 4.23 -22.54
CA LEU A 317 -6.10 4.82 -23.62
C LEU A 317 -5.26 5.66 -24.59
N PHE A 318 -4.19 6.31 -24.12
CA PHE A 318 -3.28 7.05 -25.01
C PHE A 318 -2.65 6.17 -26.09
N TRP A 319 -2.38 4.91 -25.76
CA TRP A 319 -1.79 3.94 -26.67
C TRP A 319 -2.84 3.02 -27.31
N LEU A 320 -4.11 3.10 -26.93
CA LEU A 320 -5.15 2.25 -27.48
C LEU A 320 -5.20 2.40 -29.01
N HIS A 321 -5.15 1.28 -29.72
CA HIS A 321 -5.03 1.22 -31.19
C HIS A 321 -3.74 1.82 -31.80
N ARG A 322 -2.71 2.11 -31.00
CA ARG A 322 -1.37 2.54 -31.43
C ARG A 322 -0.32 1.46 -31.13
N SER A 323 0.81 1.50 -31.85
CA SER A 323 1.97 0.68 -31.50
C SER A 323 2.67 1.28 -30.28
N VAL A 324 2.95 0.46 -29.27
CA VAL A 324 3.74 0.87 -28.09
C VAL A 324 5.23 0.64 -28.38
N PRO A 325 6.06 1.70 -28.50
CA PRO A 325 7.48 1.56 -28.79
C PRO A 325 8.22 0.81 -27.69
N LYS A 326 9.34 0.20 -28.05
CA LYS A 326 10.23 -0.51 -27.10
C LYS A 326 10.62 0.29 -25.85
N ALA A 327 10.81 1.61 -25.98
CA ALA A 327 11.17 2.49 -24.86
C ALA A 327 10.03 2.63 -23.83
N GLU A 328 8.78 2.45 -24.28
CA GLU A 328 7.57 2.65 -23.49
C GLU A 328 6.97 1.33 -22.98
N THR A 329 7.45 0.16 -23.47
CA THR A 329 6.90 -1.16 -23.14
C THR A 329 6.80 -1.41 -21.63
N SER A 330 7.88 -1.18 -20.87
CA SER A 330 7.90 -1.43 -19.42
C SER A 330 6.86 -0.57 -18.69
N LYS A 331 6.82 0.72 -19.02
CA LYS A 331 5.84 1.68 -18.48
C LYS A 331 4.41 1.29 -18.84
N TYR A 332 4.19 0.76 -20.04
CA TYR A 332 2.87 0.35 -20.51
C TYR A 332 2.37 -0.88 -19.77
N LEU A 333 3.25 -1.87 -19.56
CA LEU A 333 2.95 -3.04 -18.76
C LEU A 333 2.68 -2.68 -17.29
N LEU A 334 3.40 -1.69 -16.75
CA LEU A 334 3.16 -1.15 -15.41
C LEU A 334 1.81 -0.41 -15.31
N ALA A 335 1.46 0.42 -16.30
CA ALA A 335 0.14 1.05 -16.37
C ALA A 335 -0.98 0.02 -16.48
N MET A 336 -0.77 -1.05 -17.24
CA MET A 336 -1.70 -2.16 -17.31
C MET A 336 -1.84 -2.84 -15.96
N GLN A 337 -0.73 -3.01 -15.24
CA GLN A 337 -0.74 -3.60 -13.92
C GLN A 337 -1.65 -2.82 -12.97
N HIS A 338 -1.64 -1.48 -12.99
CA HIS A 338 -2.50 -0.67 -12.13
C HIS A 338 -4.00 -0.95 -12.34
N VAL A 339 -4.41 -1.26 -13.57
CA VAL A 339 -5.80 -1.62 -13.91
C VAL A 339 -6.19 -3.00 -13.37
N PHE A 340 -5.27 -3.96 -13.36
CA PHE A 340 -5.56 -5.35 -12.97
C PHE A 340 -5.14 -5.70 -11.53
N TYR A 341 -4.39 -4.82 -10.85
CA TYR A 341 -3.86 -5.04 -9.49
C TYR A 341 -4.92 -4.88 -8.39
N ALA A 342 -6.09 -4.33 -8.70
CA ALA A 342 -7.17 -4.09 -7.73
C ALA A 342 -8.52 -4.60 -8.25
N TYR A 343 -9.51 -4.71 -7.35
CA TYR A 343 -10.91 -4.84 -7.76
C TYR A 343 -11.31 -3.56 -8.49
N SER A 344 -11.43 -3.69 -9.81
CA SER A 344 -11.90 -2.64 -10.69
C SER A 344 -13.23 -3.06 -11.29
N MET A 345 -14.07 -2.09 -11.64
CA MET A 345 -15.25 -2.36 -12.46
C MET A 345 -14.90 -3.08 -13.78
N PHE A 346 -13.65 -2.95 -14.25
CA PHE A 346 -13.16 -3.64 -15.44
C PHE A 346 -12.95 -5.13 -15.22
N THR A 347 -12.65 -5.55 -13.98
CA THR A 347 -12.21 -6.91 -13.64
C THR A 347 -13.23 -7.71 -12.84
N GLU A 348 -14.29 -7.09 -12.32
CA GLU A 348 -15.30 -7.70 -11.45
C GLU A 348 -15.90 -9.01 -11.99
N GLU A 349 -16.22 -9.08 -13.29
CA GLU A 349 -16.88 -10.25 -13.90
C GLU A 349 -15.90 -11.30 -14.45
N THR A 350 -14.59 -11.09 -14.23
CA THR A 350 -13.54 -12.03 -14.61
C THR A 350 -13.17 -12.92 -13.44
N ASP A 351 -12.88 -14.20 -13.69
CA ASP A 351 -12.37 -15.10 -12.66
C ASP A 351 -11.14 -14.50 -11.93
N GLN A 352 -11.20 -14.50 -10.60
CA GLN A 352 -10.18 -13.87 -9.75
C GLN A 352 -8.80 -14.53 -9.89
N GLY A 353 -8.75 -15.83 -10.21
CA GLY A 353 -7.50 -16.53 -10.50
C GLY A 353 -6.85 -16.04 -11.80
N LEU A 354 -7.66 -15.75 -12.84
CA LEU A 354 -7.18 -15.13 -14.07
C LEU A 354 -6.68 -13.71 -13.84
N VAL A 355 -7.43 -12.88 -13.11
CA VAL A 355 -7.06 -11.48 -12.80
C VAL A 355 -5.77 -11.43 -12.00
N SER A 356 -5.68 -12.20 -10.91
CA SER A 356 -4.50 -12.28 -10.05
C SER A 356 -3.29 -12.85 -10.81
N GLY A 357 -3.51 -13.86 -11.67
CA GLY A 357 -2.45 -14.41 -12.51
C GLY A 357 -1.93 -13.40 -13.54
N LEU A 358 -2.83 -12.59 -14.10
CA LEU A 358 -2.50 -11.54 -15.04
C LEU A 358 -1.67 -10.41 -14.37
N ASP A 359 -2.04 -9.95 -13.16
CA ASP A 359 -1.21 -9.00 -12.37
C ASP A 359 0.21 -9.55 -12.15
N LEU A 360 0.33 -10.82 -11.74
CA LEU A 360 1.64 -11.43 -11.50
C LEU A 360 2.48 -11.56 -12.78
N VAL A 361 1.85 -11.87 -13.93
CA VAL A 361 2.52 -11.84 -15.24
C VAL A 361 2.97 -10.41 -15.58
N LEU A 362 2.12 -9.40 -15.42
CA LEU A 362 2.47 -8.01 -15.69
C LEU A 362 3.61 -7.51 -14.81
N ARG A 363 3.63 -7.88 -13.52
CA ARG A 363 4.74 -7.60 -12.60
C ARG A 363 6.04 -8.21 -13.12
N ALA A 364 6.04 -9.49 -13.49
CA ALA A 364 7.23 -10.16 -13.99
C ALA A 364 7.74 -9.54 -15.30
N LEU A 365 6.81 -9.22 -16.22
CA LEU A 365 7.15 -8.70 -17.54
C LEU A 365 7.57 -7.23 -17.50
N SER A 366 7.01 -6.41 -16.61
CA SER A 366 7.32 -4.96 -16.49
C SER A 366 8.63 -4.69 -15.75
N SER A 367 9.00 -5.53 -14.78
CA SER A 367 10.10 -5.25 -13.85
C SER A 367 11.48 -5.68 -14.32
N ASN A 368 11.61 -6.72 -15.16
CA ASN A 368 12.93 -7.21 -15.52
C ASN A 368 13.02 -7.84 -16.93
N PRO A 369 13.87 -7.31 -17.84
CA PRO A 369 14.12 -7.93 -19.14
C PRO A 369 14.87 -9.28 -19.03
N GLN A 370 15.61 -9.52 -17.95
CA GLN A 370 16.46 -10.71 -17.75
C GLN A 370 15.76 -11.87 -17.02
N PHE A 371 14.53 -11.69 -16.53
CA PHE A 371 13.80 -12.66 -15.71
C PHE A 371 14.64 -13.24 -14.54
N ASP A 372 14.89 -12.40 -13.55
CA ASP A 372 15.59 -12.75 -12.29
C ASP A 372 14.73 -13.59 -11.33
N GLY A 373 15.24 -13.84 -10.12
CA GLY A 373 14.52 -14.59 -9.08
C GLY A 373 13.19 -13.96 -8.66
N TYR A 374 13.06 -12.63 -8.72
CA TYR A 374 11.79 -11.94 -8.48
C TYR A 374 10.77 -12.28 -9.57
N SER A 375 11.17 -12.12 -10.83
CA SER A 375 10.33 -12.39 -12.00
C SER A 375 9.92 -13.86 -12.06
N HIS A 376 10.86 -14.76 -11.73
CA HIS A 376 10.59 -16.20 -11.59
C HIS A 376 9.53 -16.47 -10.53
N GLY A 377 9.67 -15.90 -9.33
CA GLY A 377 8.68 -16.08 -8.25
C GLY A 377 7.28 -15.59 -8.62
N LYS A 378 7.19 -14.45 -9.33
CA LYS A 378 5.90 -13.92 -9.82
C LYS A 378 5.29 -14.82 -10.89
N LEU A 379 6.08 -15.29 -11.86
CA LEU A 379 5.60 -16.23 -12.87
C LEU A 379 5.21 -17.58 -12.28
N SER A 380 5.88 -18.04 -11.23
CA SER A 380 5.52 -19.26 -10.51
C SER A 380 4.15 -19.14 -9.83
N GLY A 381 3.89 -18.00 -9.18
CA GLY A 381 2.57 -17.69 -8.63
C GLY A 381 1.48 -17.63 -9.71
N ALA A 382 1.75 -16.94 -10.81
CA ALA A 382 0.82 -16.86 -11.94
C ALA A 382 0.52 -18.24 -12.54
N PHE A 383 1.56 -19.06 -12.71
CA PHE A 383 1.44 -20.42 -13.21
C PHE A 383 0.52 -21.25 -12.31
N GLY A 384 0.69 -21.20 -10.99
CA GLY A 384 -0.18 -21.90 -10.05
C GLY A 384 -1.66 -21.49 -10.18
N LEU A 385 -1.94 -20.20 -10.30
CA LEU A 385 -3.30 -19.68 -10.47
C LEU A 385 -3.93 -20.14 -11.80
N PHE A 386 -3.20 -20.01 -12.90
CA PHE A 386 -3.67 -20.47 -14.21
C PHE A 386 -3.93 -21.97 -14.22
N GLN A 387 -3.06 -22.78 -13.62
CA GLN A 387 -3.25 -24.22 -13.55
C GLN A 387 -4.48 -24.62 -12.72
N ASN A 388 -4.83 -23.85 -11.69
CA ASN A 388 -6.06 -24.06 -10.92
C ASN A 388 -7.31 -23.74 -11.76
N TYR A 389 -7.31 -22.63 -12.50
CA TYR A 389 -8.39 -22.29 -13.42
C TYR A 389 -8.56 -23.36 -14.51
N LEU A 390 -7.46 -23.75 -15.15
CA LEU A 390 -7.42 -24.79 -16.17
C LEU A 390 -7.97 -26.12 -15.63
N GLN A 391 -7.63 -26.49 -14.39
CA GLN A 391 -8.19 -27.69 -13.75
C GLN A 391 -9.72 -27.61 -13.60
N ALA A 392 -10.25 -26.45 -13.23
CA ALA A 392 -11.69 -26.24 -13.11
C ALA A 392 -12.40 -26.38 -14.48
N MET A 393 -11.72 -26.02 -15.56
CA MET A 393 -12.19 -26.20 -16.95
C MET A 393 -11.97 -27.62 -17.50
N GLY A 394 -11.47 -28.56 -16.69
CA GLY A 394 -11.23 -29.96 -17.09
C GLY A 394 -9.89 -30.22 -17.78
N GLU A 395 -9.01 -29.23 -17.83
CA GLU A 395 -7.65 -29.36 -18.39
C GLU A 395 -6.67 -29.98 -17.37
N ARG A 396 -5.55 -30.50 -17.88
CA ARG A 396 -4.49 -31.08 -17.04
C ARG A 396 -3.83 -30.00 -16.16
N ASN A 397 -3.71 -30.26 -14.86
CA ASN A 397 -3.00 -29.38 -13.93
C ASN A 397 -1.54 -29.83 -13.75
N TYR A 398 -0.59 -29.05 -14.28
CA TYR A 398 0.85 -29.27 -14.20
C TYR A 398 1.50 -28.70 -12.93
N ALA A 399 0.83 -27.82 -12.18
CA ALA A 399 1.37 -27.24 -10.95
C ALA A 399 1.56 -28.26 -9.81
N LYS A 400 0.88 -29.41 -9.89
CA LYS A 400 1.01 -30.51 -8.90
C LYS A 400 2.19 -31.44 -9.17
N GLU A 401 2.89 -31.26 -10.29
CA GLU A 401 4.07 -32.06 -10.61
C GLU A 401 5.28 -31.57 -9.79
N LYS A 402 6.13 -32.49 -9.29
CA LYS A 402 7.28 -32.17 -8.40
C LYS A 402 8.48 -31.60 -9.17
N PHE A 403 8.26 -30.67 -10.10
CA PHE A 403 9.32 -30.07 -10.91
C PHE A 403 9.49 -28.58 -10.56
N GLU A 404 10.73 -28.11 -10.53
CA GLU A 404 11.02 -26.69 -10.58
C GLU A 404 10.88 -26.22 -12.03
N TRP A 405 9.74 -25.61 -12.36
CA TRP A 405 9.49 -25.09 -13.69
C TRP A 405 10.39 -23.89 -14.00
N ASN A 406 11.03 -23.91 -15.15
CA ASN A 406 11.80 -22.77 -15.62
C ASN A 406 10.89 -21.71 -16.25
N VAL A 407 11.42 -20.49 -16.44
CA VAL A 407 10.64 -19.35 -16.97
C VAL A 407 10.00 -19.67 -18.33
N ARG A 408 10.70 -20.37 -19.22
CA ARG A 408 10.16 -20.73 -20.53
C ARG A 408 8.94 -21.65 -20.39
N GLU A 409 9.01 -22.64 -19.52
CA GLU A 409 7.91 -23.58 -19.27
C GLU A 409 6.70 -22.90 -18.64
N MET A 410 6.94 -22.06 -17.62
CA MET A 410 5.88 -21.30 -16.95
C MET A 410 5.14 -20.34 -17.89
N LEU A 411 5.77 -19.96 -19.01
CA LEU A 411 5.12 -19.18 -20.06
C LEU A 411 4.47 -20.05 -21.13
N SER A 412 5.14 -21.10 -21.62
CA SER A 412 4.68 -21.89 -22.76
C SER A 412 3.54 -22.84 -22.43
N ILE A 413 3.56 -23.47 -21.25
CA ILE A 413 2.55 -24.47 -20.85
C ILE A 413 1.16 -23.82 -20.74
N PRO A 414 0.95 -22.80 -19.88
CA PRO A 414 -0.36 -22.17 -19.78
C PRO A 414 -0.80 -21.51 -21.08
N SER A 415 0.13 -20.94 -21.87
CA SER A 415 -0.20 -20.39 -23.20
C SER A 415 -0.82 -21.46 -24.11
N GLY A 416 -0.22 -22.65 -24.20
CA GLY A 416 -0.75 -23.73 -25.03
C GLY A 416 -2.10 -24.27 -24.55
N GLN A 417 -2.29 -24.39 -23.23
CA GLN A 417 -3.54 -24.86 -22.65
C GLN A 417 -4.69 -23.86 -22.86
N PHE A 418 -4.43 -22.58 -22.64
CA PHE A 418 -5.40 -21.53 -22.89
C PHE A 418 -5.76 -21.40 -24.37
N GLU A 419 -4.79 -21.55 -25.28
CA GLU A 419 -5.06 -21.58 -26.72
C GLU A 419 -5.96 -22.75 -27.12
N ALA A 420 -5.74 -23.93 -26.54
CA ALA A 420 -6.60 -25.09 -26.76
C ALA A 420 -8.04 -24.86 -26.25
N LEU A 421 -8.19 -24.26 -25.06
CA LEU A 421 -9.51 -23.89 -24.53
C LEU A 421 -10.24 -22.85 -25.40
N LEU A 422 -9.52 -21.82 -25.86
CA LEU A 422 -10.08 -20.82 -26.77
C LEU A 422 -10.53 -21.46 -28.10
N ALA A 423 -9.74 -22.39 -28.65
CA ALA A 423 -10.08 -23.10 -29.88
C ALA A 423 -11.25 -24.07 -29.72
N ALA A 424 -11.39 -24.70 -28.55
CA ALA A 424 -12.52 -25.57 -28.21
C ALA A 424 -13.82 -24.78 -27.94
N ASN A 425 -13.73 -23.45 -27.78
CA ASN A 425 -14.84 -22.57 -27.41
C ASN A 425 -15.57 -23.05 -26.13
N SER A 426 -14.81 -23.62 -25.19
CA SER A 426 -15.31 -24.21 -23.93
C SER A 426 -15.51 -23.19 -22.81
N ILE A 427 -15.10 -21.94 -23.02
CA ILE A 427 -15.22 -20.86 -22.02
C ILE A 427 -16.55 -20.14 -22.23
N GLU A 428 -17.49 -20.32 -21.30
CA GLU A 428 -18.82 -19.70 -21.35
C GLU A 428 -18.77 -18.19 -21.05
N SER A 429 -17.99 -17.78 -20.05
CA SER A 429 -17.83 -16.36 -19.68
C SER A 429 -17.09 -15.60 -20.78
N LYS A 430 -17.74 -14.55 -21.29
CA LYS A 430 -17.09 -13.64 -22.26
C LYS A 430 -15.91 -12.91 -21.61
N PHE A 431 -16.03 -12.50 -20.35
CA PHE A 431 -14.96 -11.81 -19.62
C PHE A 431 -13.72 -12.69 -19.47
N ASP A 432 -13.90 -13.94 -19.03
CA ASP A 432 -12.81 -14.89 -18.93
C ASP A 432 -12.17 -15.15 -20.29
N ARG A 433 -12.97 -15.27 -21.35
CA ARG A 433 -12.47 -15.47 -22.71
C ARG A 433 -11.55 -14.33 -23.15
N HIS A 434 -11.94 -13.07 -22.92
CA HIS A 434 -11.11 -11.92 -23.26
C HIS A 434 -9.88 -11.81 -22.35
N ALA A 435 -10.02 -12.07 -21.05
CA ALA A 435 -8.88 -12.13 -20.13
C ALA A 435 -7.87 -13.20 -20.56
N ILE A 436 -8.32 -14.38 -20.95
CA ILE A 436 -7.48 -15.48 -21.43
C ILE A 436 -6.77 -15.10 -22.73
N ARG A 437 -7.44 -14.42 -23.68
CA ARG A 437 -6.78 -13.93 -24.89
C ARG A 437 -5.66 -12.94 -24.56
N LEU A 438 -5.90 -12.02 -23.62
CA LEU A 438 -4.88 -11.08 -23.14
C LEU A 438 -3.72 -11.79 -22.43
N ILE A 439 -4.01 -12.76 -21.56
CA ILE A 439 -3.01 -13.60 -20.89
C ILE A 439 -2.13 -14.31 -21.93
N VAL A 440 -2.72 -14.97 -22.93
CA VAL A 440 -1.97 -15.63 -24.01
C VAL A 440 -1.06 -14.65 -24.75
N ALA A 441 -1.55 -13.45 -25.07
CA ALA A 441 -0.75 -12.42 -25.72
C ALA A 441 0.45 -11.97 -24.86
N LEU A 442 0.25 -11.81 -23.54
CA LEU A 442 1.30 -11.45 -22.58
C LEU A 442 2.31 -12.59 -22.38
N LEU A 443 1.87 -13.84 -22.26
CA LEU A 443 2.76 -15.00 -22.14
C LEU A 443 3.66 -15.15 -23.37
N ARG A 444 3.09 -14.97 -24.57
CA ARG A 444 3.85 -14.92 -25.83
C ARG A 444 4.82 -13.75 -25.89
N HIS A 445 4.45 -12.59 -25.36
CA HIS A 445 5.36 -11.46 -25.21
C HIS A 445 6.54 -11.81 -24.29
N GLY A 446 6.28 -12.45 -23.15
CA GLY A 446 7.33 -12.97 -22.27
C GLY A 446 8.28 -13.95 -22.96
N LEU A 447 7.74 -14.88 -23.76
CA LEU A 447 8.55 -15.82 -24.56
C LEU A 447 9.45 -15.09 -25.57
N LYS A 448 8.96 -14.00 -26.17
CA LYS A 448 9.76 -13.13 -27.06
C LYS A 448 10.84 -12.38 -26.27
N GLN A 449 10.54 -11.90 -25.06
CA GLN A 449 11.50 -11.20 -24.19
C GLN A 449 12.66 -12.12 -23.78
N LEU A 450 12.41 -13.42 -23.57
CA LEU A 450 13.48 -14.41 -23.35
C LEU A 450 14.49 -14.52 -24.50
N GLN A 451 14.14 -14.13 -25.73
CA GLN A 451 15.05 -14.12 -26.88
C GLN A 451 15.96 -12.88 -26.89
N SER A 452 15.67 -11.86 -26.07
CA SER A 452 16.43 -10.62 -25.97
C SER A 452 16.55 -10.16 -24.51
N PRO A 453 17.14 -10.98 -23.61
CA PRO A 453 17.04 -10.79 -22.16
C PRO A 453 17.69 -9.51 -21.64
N GLN A 454 18.55 -8.84 -22.42
CA GLN A 454 19.21 -7.61 -21.96
C GLN A 454 18.39 -6.34 -22.20
N GLN A 455 17.25 -6.40 -22.91
CA GLN A 455 16.44 -5.23 -23.25
C GLN A 455 14.96 -5.60 -23.37
N PHE A 456 14.06 -4.66 -23.10
CA PHE A 456 12.65 -4.85 -23.42
C PHE A 456 12.44 -5.08 -24.92
N CYS A 457 11.44 -5.89 -25.25
CA CYS A 457 10.97 -6.05 -26.62
C CYS A 457 9.88 -5.02 -26.92
N GLU A 458 9.74 -4.65 -28.18
CA GLU A 458 8.54 -3.91 -28.61
C GLU A 458 7.29 -4.74 -28.30
N LEU A 459 6.28 -4.07 -27.72
CA LEU A 459 5.03 -4.71 -27.35
C LEU A 459 4.30 -5.18 -28.63
N PRO A 460 3.94 -6.46 -28.75
CA PRO A 460 3.20 -6.95 -29.90
C PRO A 460 1.84 -6.21 -30.01
N PRO A 461 1.39 -5.84 -31.23
CA PRO A 461 0.07 -5.25 -31.43
C PRO A 461 -1.06 -6.09 -30.83
N ALA A 462 -0.88 -7.41 -30.79
CA ALA A 462 -1.81 -8.35 -30.17
C ALA A 462 -2.13 -8.00 -28.72
N VAL A 463 -1.14 -7.66 -27.89
CA VAL A 463 -1.40 -7.33 -26.47
C VAL A 463 -2.34 -6.13 -26.35
N ASN A 464 -2.11 -5.09 -27.16
CA ASN A 464 -2.93 -3.89 -27.14
C ASN A 464 -4.34 -4.13 -27.72
N MET A 465 -4.45 -4.94 -28.78
CA MET A 465 -5.75 -5.33 -29.34
C MET A 465 -6.58 -6.13 -28.32
N GLU A 466 -5.97 -7.11 -27.65
CA GLU A 466 -6.67 -7.94 -26.67
C GLU A 466 -7.09 -7.14 -25.43
N LEU A 467 -6.25 -6.19 -24.99
CA LEU A 467 -6.64 -5.24 -23.97
C LEU A 467 -7.84 -4.40 -24.41
N GLY A 468 -7.81 -3.85 -25.62
CA GLY A 468 -8.91 -3.06 -26.17
C GLY A 468 -10.22 -3.83 -26.23
N ASP A 469 -10.19 -5.07 -26.70
CA ASP A 469 -11.35 -5.96 -26.73
C ASP A 469 -11.90 -6.23 -25.32
N TYR A 470 -11.03 -6.45 -24.33
CA TYR A 470 -11.41 -6.65 -22.93
C TYR A 470 -12.11 -5.42 -22.35
N LEU A 471 -11.52 -4.24 -22.55
CA LEU A 471 -12.08 -2.97 -22.10
C LEU A 471 -13.40 -2.64 -22.80
N ALA A 472 -13.53 -2.94 -24.09
CA ALA A 472 -14.77 -2.77 -24.85
C ALA A 472 -15.90 -3.61 -24.29
N LEU A 473 -15.62 -4.86 -23.91
CA LEU A 473 -16.60 -5.70 -23.27
C LEU A 473 -17.05 -5.10 -21.93
N SER A 474 -16.13 -4.69 -21.07
CA SER A 474 -16.48 -4.12 -19.77
C SER A 474 -17.25 -2.79 -19.91
N LEU A 475 -16.78 -1.87 -20.75
CA LEU A 475 -17.45 -0.58 -20.96
C LEU A 475 -18.86 -0.75 -21.55
N SER A 476 -19.05 -1.67 -22.48
CA SER A 476 -20.36 -1.91 -23.09
C SER A 476 -21.35 -2.58 -22.15
N THR A 477 -20.88 -3.52 -21.33
CA THR A 477 -21.73 -4.25 -20.38
C THR A 477 -22.07 -3.42 -19.15
N LYS A 478 -21.12 -2.66 -18.61
CA LYS A 478 -21.28 -1.91 -17.35
C LYS A 478 -21.84 -0.51 -17.55
N LEU A 479 -21.44 0.18 -18.62
CA LEU A 479 -21.77 1.60 -18.82
C LEU A 479 -22.59 1.85 -20.09
N ASN A 480 -22.87 0.81 -20.87
CA ASN A 480 -23.47 0.94 -22.20
C ASN A 480 -22.68 1.90 -23.11
N LEU A 481 -21.36 1.97 -22.90
CA LEU A 481 -20.42 2.79 -23.65
C LEU A 481 -19.65 1.93 -24.66
N ALA A 482 -19.39 2.48 -25.84
CA ALA A 482 -18.41 1.90 -26.75
C ALA A 482 -17.01 2.37 -26.35
N THR A 483 -15.99 1.50 -26.47
CA THR A 483 -14.61 2.00 -26.52
C THR A 483 -14.50 3.02 -27.64
N PRO A 484 -13.81 4.15 -27.43
CA PRO A 484 -13.63 5.13 -28.49
C PRO A 484 -12.99 4.44 -29.71
N ASP A 485 -13.60 4.58 -30.89
CA ASP A 485 -12.89 4.35 -32.14
C ASP A 485 -11.64 5.25 -32.18
N ARG A 486 -10.66 4.91 -33.03
CA ARG A 486 -9.43 5.72 -33.26
C ARG A 486 -9.73 7.19 -32.97
N LEU A 487 -9.19 7.70 -31.85
CA LEU A 487 -9.35 9.10 -31.45
C LEU A 487 -8.83 9.94 -32.62
N ASP A 488 -9.73 10.37 -33.49
CA ASP A 488 -9.39 11.06 -34.72
C ASP A 488 -8.88 12.42 -34.29
N ASP A 489 -7.70 12.82 -34.80
CA ASP A 489 -7.02 14.06 -34.40
C ASP A 489 -7.92 15.29 -34.60
N MET A 490 -8.96 15.17 -35.43
CA MET A 490 -9.88 16.24 -35.81
C MET A 490 -11.07 16.44 -34.85
N LEU A 491 -11.40 15.48 -33.97
CA LEU A 491 -12.61 15.52 -33.12
C LEU A 491 -12.37 15.18 -31.64
N THR A 492 -11.17 14.77 -31.24
CA THR A 492 -10.90 14.31 -29.85
C THR A 492 -9.61 14.87 -29.25
N GLY A 493 -9.22 16.08 -29.65
CA GLY A 493 -8.01 16.75 -29.15
C GLY A 493 -7.92 16.78 -27.63
N ASP A 494 -9.01 17.12 -26.93
CA ASP A 494 -9.01 17.22 -25.48
C ASP A 494 -8.83 15.89 -24.74
N ILE A 495 -9.42 14.79 -25.25
CA ILE A 495 -9.27 13.45 -24.65
C ILE A 495 -7.88 12.90 -24.95
N ASN A 496 -7.40 13.07 -26.18
CA ASN A 496 -6.05 12.63 -26.56
C ASN A 496 -4.98 13.40 -25.75
N ASP A 497 -5.16 14.70 -25.52
CA ASP A 497 -4.28 15.50 -24.67
C ASP A 497 -4.36 15.10 -23.19
N LEU A 498 -5.55 14.76 -22.69
CA LEU A 498 -5.74 14.24 -21.33
C LEU A 498 -5.04 12.90 -21.13
N CYS A 499 -5.25 11.94 -22.04
CA CYS A 499 -4.61 10.62 -21.98
C CYS A 499 -3.09 10.74 -22.19
N LYS A 500 -2.64 11.63 -23.07
CA LYS A 500 -1.21 11.94 -23.25
C LYS A 500 -0.59 12.52 -21.99
N ASN A 501 -1.28 13.46 -21.33
CA ASN A 501 -0.84 14.04 -20.07
C ASN A 501 -0.77 12.96 -18.97
N ALA A 502 -1.81 12.12 -18.86
CA ALA A 502 -1.83 10.98 -17.94
C ALA A 502 -0.65 10.03 -18.22
N TRP A 503 -0.35 9.74 -19.48
CA TRP A 503 0.81 8.96 -19.88
C TRP A 503 2.12 9.65 -19.47
N ASP A 504 2.35 10.90 -19.87
CA ASP A 504 3.60 11.64 -19.62
C ASP A 504 3.88 11.83 -18.11
N ASN A 505 2.84 11.80 -17.29
CA ASN A 505 2.90 11.94 -15.84
C ASN A 505 2.69 10.64 -15.07
N PHE A 506 2.52 9.49 -15.74
CA PHE A 506 2.25 8.21 -15.08
C PHE A 506 3.30 7.80 -14.04
N ASN A 507 4.58 8.12 -14.27
CA ASN A 507 5.68 7.85 -13.32
C ASN A 507 6.02 9.05 -12.43
N LYS A 508 5.22 10.12 -12.49
CA LYS A 508 5.37 11.32 -11.67
C LYS A 508 4.28 11.32 -10.59
N PRO A 509 4.54 11.94 -9.43
CA PRO A 509 3.49 12.13 -8.44
C PRO A 509 2.28 12.82 -9.11
N MET A 510 1.09 12.27 -8.88
CA MET A 510 -0.16 12.73 -9.49
C MET A 510 -0.33 14.24 -9.24
N GLU A 511 -0.47 15.04 -10.29
CA GLU A 511 -0.71 16.48 -10.12
C GLU A 511 -2.09 16.70 -9.49
N ILE A 512 -2.05 17.40 -8.37
CA ILE A 512 -3.20 17.87 -7.59
C ILE A 512 -4.27 18.53 -8.49
N GLY A 513 -5.55 18.18 -8.27
CA GLY A 513 -6.70 18.72 -8.99
C GLY A 513 -6.94 18.13 -10.38
N TRP A 514 -6.19 17.12 -10.80
CA TRP A 514 -6.40 16.47 -12.10
C TRP A 514 -7.74 15.69 -12.16
N LEU A 515 -8.17 15.06 -11.06
CA LEU A 515 -9.52 14.46 -10.94
C LEU A 515 -10.63 15.50 -11.13
N ASP A 516 -10.47 16.70 -10.58
CA ASP A 516 -11.44 17.79 -10.72
C ASP A 516 -11.42 18.40 -12.13
N LYS A 517 -10.25 18.47 -12.79
CA LYS A 517 -10.15 18.84 -14.22
C LYS A 517 -10.84 17.82 -15.12
N VAL A 518 -10.69 16.52 -14.84
CA VAL A 518 -11.38 15.45 -15.57
C VAL A 518 -12.89 15.54 -15.35
N LYS A 519 -13.35 15.75 -14.10
CA LYS A 519 -14.76 16.02 -13.80
C LYS A 519 -15.29 17.22 -14.59
N MET A 520 -14.66 18.38 -14.50
CA MET A 520 -15.11 19.61 -15.20
C MET A 520 -15.20 19.39 -16.72
N ARG A 521 -14.23 18.70 -17.33
CA ARG A 521 -14.24 18.42 -18.77
C ARG A 521 -15.30 17.40 -19.22
N LEU A 522 -15.65 16.42 -18.38
CA LEU A 522 -16.72 15.45 -18.68
C LEU A 522 -18.13 16.04 -18.50
N PHE A 523 -18.28 17.11 -17.72
CA PHE A 523 -19.57 17.76 -17.43
C PHE A 523 -19.83 19.05 -18.23
N GLU A 524 -18.85 19.58 -18.96
CA GLU A 524 -19.01 20.75 -19.85
C GLU A 524 -19.31 20.39 -21.33
N SER A 525 -19.41 19.09 -21.68
CA SER A 525 -19.63 18.60 -23.06
C SER A 525 -21.05 18.12 -23.33
#